data_AF-A0A1V5LYL9-F1
#
_entry.id   AF-A0A1V5LYL9-F1
#
_cell.length_a   1.000
_cell.length_b   1.000
_cell.length_c   1.000
_cell.angle_alpha   90.00
_cell.angle_beta   90.00
_cell.angle_gamma   90.00
#
_symmetry.space_group_name_H-M   'P 1'
#
loop_
_entity.id
_entity.type
_entity.pdbx_description
1 polymer ?
#
loop_
_entity_poly.entity_id
_entity_poly.type
_entity_poly.pdbx_seq_one_letter_code
_entity_poly.pdbx_strand_id
1 'polypeptide(L)'
;MTESGPPSYAPSRPAMSGAPVMSVGEWFVVLLVLAIPILNLIMALVWAFGSSDNENRANFCKAALIWMLIWIVLSILSWGAIAAVIAGMMGAGGGGSF
;
A
#
# COMPACT_ATOMS: atom_id res chain seq x y z
N MET A 1 8.55 54.27 35.00
CA MET A 1 9.46 53.52 34.12
C MET A 1 8.63 52.41 33.50
N THR A 2 8.32 52.59 32.23
CA THR A 2 7.43 51.77 31.42
C THR A 2 8.23 50.58 30.87
N GLU A 3 7.99 49.38 31.37
CA GLU A 3 8.55 48.16 30.79
C GLU A 3 7.74 47.75 29.55
N SER A 4 7.94 48.46 28.44
CA SER A 4 7.47 48.01 27.13
C SER A 4 8.41 46.90 26.64
N GLY A 5 8.16 45.67 27.10
CA GLY A 5 8.85 44.48 26.60
C GLY A 5 8.74 44.38 25.07
N PRO A 6 9.77 43.86 24.37
CA PRO A 6 9.76 43.80 22.91
C PRO A 6 8.60 42.91 22.42
N PRO A 7 7.88 43.30 21.35
CA PRO A 7 6.86 42.44 20.76
C PRO A 7 7.50 41.12 20.34
N SER A 8 7.10 40.03 21.00
CA SER A 8 7.56 38.69 20.71
C SER A 8 6.97 38.25 19.36
N TYR A 9 7.71 38.48 18.27
CA TYR A 9 7.42 37.87 16.98
C TYR A 9 7.75 36.38 17.08
N ALA A 10 6.82 35.60 17.60
CA ALA A 10 6.85 34.16 17.35
C ALA A 10 6.78 34.00 15.82
N PRO A 11 7.75 33.32 15.17
CA PRO A 11 7.61 33.03 13.76
C PRO A 11 6.31 32.26 13.59
N SER A 12 5.41 32.77 12.76
CA SER A 12 4.25 32.03 12.29
C SER A 12 4.77 30.84 11.51
N ARG A 13 5.06 29.74 12.20
CA ARG A 13 5.26 28.44 11.57
C ARG A 13 4.08 28.30 10.62
N PRO A 14 4.30 28.05 9.32
CA PRO A 14 3.19 27.64 8.47
C PRO A 14 2.55 26.50 9.25
N ALA A 15 1.27 26.65 9.61
CA ALA A 15 0.54 25.59 10.24
C ALA A 15 0.66 24.44 9.25
N MET A 16 1.59 23.53 9.52
CA MET A 16 1.82 22.35 8.72
C MET A 16 0.63 21.49 9.08
N SER A 17 -0.51 21.86 8.50
CA SER A 17 -1.80 21.24 8.72
C SER A 17 -1.70 19.94 7.96
N GLY A 18 -0.99 18.99 8.57
CA GLY A 18 -0.91 17.63 8.06
C GLY A 18 -2.32 17.11 7.87
N ALA A 19 -2.49 16.18 6.94
CA ALA A 19 -3.78 15.53 6.74
C ALA A 19 -4.35 15.06 8.10
N PRO A 20 -5.66 15.25 8.35
CA PRO A 20 -6.27 14.88 9.63
C PRO A 20 -5.86 13.47 10.04
N VAL A 21 -5.50 13.26 11.30
CA VAL A 21 -5.14 11.90 11.76
C VAL A 21 -6.38 11.03 11.71
N MET A 22 -6.32 9.92 10.95
CA MET A 22 -7.41 8.95 10.92
C MET A 22 -7.52 8.23 12.27
N SER A 23 -8.74 8.09 12.76
CA SER A 23 -9.01 7.31 13.97
C SER A 23 -8.85 5.81 13.71
N VAL A 24 -8.74 5.01 14.78
CA VAL A 24 -8.67 3.54 14.69
C VAL A 24 -9.91 2.96 13.98
N GLY A 25 -11.10 3.55 14.20
CA GLY A 25 -12.33 3.11 13.54
C GLY A 25 -12.31 3.33 12.03
N GLU A 26 -11.73 4.45 11.57
CA GLU A 26 -11.58 4.68 10.13
C GLU A 26 -10.59 3.71 9.49
N TRP A 27 -9.47 3.42 10.16
CA TRP A 27 -8.53 2.40 9.72
C TRP A 27 -9.16 1.01 9.69
N PHE A 28 -10.00 0.68 10.66
CA PHE A 28 -10.71 -0.59 10.70
C PHE A 28 -11.60 -0.77 9.45
N VAL A 29 -12.36 0.25 9.06
CA VAL A 29 -13.18 0.21 7.84
C VAL A 29 -12.32 0.06 6.59
N VAL A 30 -11.20 0.80 6.50
CA VAL A 30 -10.25 0.67 5.39
C VAL A 30 -9.74 -0.78 5.29
N LEU A 31 -9.25 -1.35 6.39
CA LEU A 31 -8.75 -2.72 6.42
C LEU A 31 -9.83 -3.76 6.11
N LEU A 32 -11.06 -3.56 6.57
CA LEU A 32 -12.20 -4.45 6.29
C LEU A 32 -12.53 -4.47 4.79
N VAL A 33 -12.52 -3.31 4.13
CA VAL A 33 -12.74 -3.20 2.69
C VAL A 33 -11.59 -3.87 1.92
N LEU A 34 -10.34 -3.64 2.34
CA LEU A 34 -9.16 -4.25 1.72
C LEU A 34 -9.09 -5.77 1.93
N ALA A 35 -9.77 -6.33 2.93
CA ALA A 35 -9.83 -7.77 3.14
C ALA A 35 -10.60 -8.52 2.04
N ILE A 36 -11.51 -7.84 1.34
CA ILE A 36 -12.31 -8.42 0.25
C ILE A 36 -11.55 -8.19 -1.08
N PRO A 37 -11.10 -9.23 -1.79
CA PRO A 37 -10.12 -9.08 -2.89
C PRO A 37 -10.55 -8.13 -4.02
N ILE A 38 -11.80 -8.24 -4.49
CA ILE A 38 -12.30 -7.39 -5.58
C ILE A 38 -12.55 -5.96 -5.10
N LEU A 39 -13.13 -5.80 -3.90
CA LEU A 39 -13.39 -4.48 -3.33
C LEU A 39 -12.10 -3.77 -2.95
N ASN A 40 -11.09 -4.50 -2.49
CA ASN A 40 -9.75 -4.00 -2.23
C ASN A 40 -9.19 -3.27 -3.44
N LEU A 41 -9.18 -3.92 -4.62
CA LEU A 41 -8.64 -3.30 -5.83
C LEU A 41 -9.43 -2.05 -6.22
N ILE A 42 -10.77 -2.16 -6.29
CA ILE A 42 -11.61 -1.03 -6.70
C ILE A 42 -11.48 0.15 -5.74
N MET A 43 -11.59 -0.09 -4.43
CA MET A 43 -11.53 0.95 -3.41
C MET A 43 -10.13 1.52 -3.26
N ALA A 44 -9.08 0.69 -3.41
CA ALA A 44 -7.70 1.18 -3.44
C ALA A 44 -7.47 2.11 -4.64
N LEU A 45 -8.02 1.82 -5.83
CA LEU A 45 -7.94 2.74 -6.99
C LEU A 45 -8.71 4.04 -6.74
N VAL A 46 -9.94 3.94 -6.20
CA VAL A 46 -10.78 5.11 -5.88
C VAL A 46 -10.11 6.01 -4.86
N TRP A 47 -9.51 5.45 -3.80
CA TRP A 47 -8.84 6.23 -2.76
C TRP A 47 -7.42 6.67 -3.13
N ALA A 48 -6.71 5.93 -3.98
CA ALA A 48 -5.37 6.29 -4.44
C ALA A 48 -5.38 7.44 -5.46
N PHE A 49 -6.39 7.47 -6.35
CA PHE A 49 -6.44 8.39 -7.48
C PHE A 49 -7.62 9.37 -7.45
N GLY A 50 -8.61 9.14 -6.58
CA GLY A 50 -9.72 10.08 -6.38
C GLY A 50 -9.33 11.27 -5.50
N SER A 51 -10.23 12.25 -5.44
CA SER A 51 -10.15 13.36 -4.50
C SER A 51 -10.29 12.83 -3.07
N SER A 52 -9.16 12.57 -2.42
CA SER A 52 -9.13 12.04 -1.06
C SER A 52 -9.12 13.18 -0.05
N ASP A 53 -10.04 13.13 0.91
CA ASP A 53 -10.05 14.05 2.05
C ASP A 53 -8.88 13.81 3.02
N ASN A 54 -8.12 12.72 2.85
CA ASN A 54 -7.05 12.31 3.75
C ASN A 54 -5.86 11.67 3.03
N GLU A 55 -4.75 12.41 2.99
CA GLU A 55 -3.54 12.01 2.28
C GLU A 55 -2.89 10.72 2.84
N ASN A 56 -3.03 10.43 4.15
CA ASN A 56 -2.52 9.18 4.72
C ASN A 56 -3.23 7.95 4.14
N ARG A 57 -4.54 8.03 3.91
CA ARG A 57 -5.31 6.94 3.30
C ARG A 57 -4.93 6.73 1.84
N ALA A 58 -4.81 7.82 1.08
CA ALA A 58 -4.42 7.76 -0.32
C ALA A 58 -3.03 7.13 -0.49
N ASN A 59 -2.06 7.53 0.34
CA ASN A 59 -0.70 6.99 0.30
C ASN A 59 -0.66 5.50 0.68
N PHE A 60 -1.44 5.08 1.67
CA PHE A 60 -1.58 3.66 2.00
C PHE A 60 -2.16 2.85 0.82
N CYS A 61 -3.20 3.37 0.15
CA CYS A 61 -3.80 2.68 -0.99
C CYS A 61 -2.83 2.57 -2.18
N LYS A 62 -2.04 3.61 -2.45
CA LYS A 62 -0.96 3.56 -3.46
C LYS A 62 0.06 2.49 -3.12
N ALA A 63 0.50 2.41 -1.85
CA ALA A 63 1.42 1.37 -1.41
C ALA A 63 0.82 -0.04 -1.53
N ALA A 64 -0.46 -0.21 -1.19
CA ALA A 64 -1.18 -1.48 -1.32
C ALA A 64 -1.25 -1.95 -2.79
N LEU A 65 -1.50 -1.04 -3.74
CA LEU A 65 -1.48 -1.35 -5.18
C LEU A 65 -0.10 -1.78 -5.66
N ILE A 66 0.97 -1.11 -5.20
CA ILE A 66 2.35 -1.50 -5.51
C ILE A 66 2.65 -2.90 -4.98
N TRP A 67 2.27 -3.19 -3.73
CA TRP A 67 2.43 -4.52 -3.14
C TRP A 67 1.64 -5.60 -3.90
N MET A 68 0.43 -5.29 -4.35
CA MET A 68 -0.36 -6.19 -5.16
C MET A 68 0.33 -6.49 -6.50
N LEU A 69 0.89 -5.48 -7.16
CA LEU A 69 1.64 -5.66 -8.41
C LEU A 69 2.87 -6.53 -8.18
N ILE A 70 3.61 -6.32 -7.07
CA ILE A 70 4.75 -7.14 -6.69
C ILE A 70 4.32 -8.61 -6.54
N TRP A 71 3.22 -8.87 -5.81
CA TRP A 71 2.71 -10.24 -5.64
C TRP A 71 2.31 -10.88 -6.96
N ILE A 72 1.67 -10.16 -7.87
CA ILE A 72 1.32 -10.67 -9.21
C ILE A 72 2.57 -11.09 -9.97
N VAL A 73 3.61 -10.24 -9.99
CA VAL A 73 4.88 -10.55 -10.66
C VAL A 73 5.54 -11.79 -10.03
N LEU A 74 5.62 -11.85 -8.70
CA LEU A 74 6.18 -12.99 -7.97
C LEU A 74 5.40 -14.29 -8.22
N SER A 75 4.07 -14.22 -8.28
CA SER A 75 3.22 -15.37 -8.63
C SER A 75 3.53 -15.87 -10.04
N ILE A 76 3.64 -14.98 -11.04
CA ILE A 76 3.97 -15.39 -12.41
C ILE A 76 5.34 -16.08 -12.47
N LEU A 77 6.35 -15.50 -11.81
CA LEU A 77 7.71 -16.07 -11.78
C LEU A 77 7.75 -17.42 -11.06
N SER A 78 7.06 -17.54 -9.92
CA SER A 78 7.02 -18.79 -9.14
C SER A 78 6.30 -19.92 -9.88
N TRP A 79 5.20 -19.63 -10.59
CA TRP A 79 4.53 -20.63 -11.42
C TRP A 79 5.44 -21.17 -12.54
N GLY A 80 6.22 -20.29 -13.19
CA GLY A 80 7.22 -20.71 -14.18
C GLY A 80 8.34 -21.57 -13.57
N ALA A 81 8.86 -21.18 -12.41
CA ALA A 81 9.88 -21.94 -11.69
C ALA A 81 9.37 -23.33 -11.24
N ILE A 82 8.15 -23.40 -10.70
CA ILE A 82 7.53 -24.66 -10.28
C ILE A 82 7.32 -25.58 -11.48
N ALA A 83 6.80 -25.07 -12.60
CA ALA A 83 6.61 -25.85 -13.82
C ALA A 83 7.94 -26.40 -14.37
N ALA A 84 9.01 -25.60 -14.34
CA ALA A 84 10.35 -26.03 -14.76
C ALA A 84 10.92 -27.12 -13.86
N VAL A 85 10.75 -27.00 -12.54
CA VAL A 85 11.16 -28.05 -11.58
C VAL A 85 10.39 -29.35 -11.83
N ILE A 86 9.06 -29.29 -11.99
CA ILE A 86 8.23 -30.46 -12.26
C ILE A 86 8.61 -31.12 -13.60
N ALA A 87 8.83 -30.32 -14.66
CA ALA A 87 9.29 -30.82 -15.96
C ALA A 87 10.67 -31.50 -15.86
N GLY A 88 11.61 -30.93 -15.12
CA GLY A 88 12.92 -31.53 -14.86
C GLY A 88 12.83 -32.85 -14.10
N MET A 89 11.93 -32.94 -13.11
CA MET A 89 11.67 -34.19 -12.38
C MET A 89 11.05 -35.28 -13.28
N MET A 90 10.14 -34.91 -14.19
CA MET A 90 9.53 -35.85 -15.13
C MET A 90 10.50 -36.30 -16.24
N GLY A 91 11.37 -35.40 -16.73
CA GLY A 91 12.40 -35.72 -17.71
C GLY A 91 13.50 -36.62 -17.14
N ALA A 92 13.88 -36.44 -15.88
CA ALA A 92 14.86 -37.29 -15.20
C ALA A 92 14.32 -38.71 -14.91
N GLY A 93 13.01 -38.91 -14.85
CA GLY A 93 12.37 -40.22 -14.61
C GLY A 93 12.02 -41.02 -15.87
N GLY A 94 12.04 -40.41 -17.07
CA GLY A 94 11.60 -41.04 -18.33
C GLY A 94 12.71 -41.71 -19.16
N GLY A 95 13.97 -41.65 -18.72
CA GLY A 95 15.14 -42.17 -19.47
C GLY A 95 15.56 -43.61 -19.14
N GLY A 96 14.71 -44.39 -18.46
CA GLY A 96 15.03 -45.73 -18.00
C GLY A 96 14.26 -46.83 -18.74
N SER A 97 14.97 -47.55 -19.61
CA SER A 97 14.79 -48.96 -19.96
C SER A 97 13.54 -49.38 -20.75
N PHE A 98 13.65 -49.34 -22.09
CA PHE A 98 13.34 -50.46 -23.01
C PHE A 98 14.30 -50.42 -24.19
#